data_AF-A0A4R3F504-F1
#
_entry.id   AF-A0A4R3F504-F1
#
_cell.length_a   1.000
_cell.length_b   1.000
_cell.length_c   1.000
_cell.angle_alpha   90.00
_cell.angle_beta   90.00
_cell.angle_gamma   90.00
#
_symmetry.space_group_name_H-M   'P 1'
#
loop_
_entity.id
_entity.type
_entity.pdbx_description
1 polymer ?
#
loop_
_entity_poly.entity_id
_entity_poly.type
_entity_poly.pdbx_seq_one_letter_code
_entity_poly.pdbx_strand_id
1 'polypeptide(L)' 'MPVLLQTKEETDIWMRGPWGEAKHLARPLPNDALIILTRESYGPFSD' A
#
# COMPACT_ATOMS: atom_id res chain seq x y z
N MET A 1 3.92 8.42 -0.59
CA MET A 1 2.85 7.39 -0.61
C MET A 1 3.26 6.24 0.29
N PRO A 2 2.33 5.62 1.02
CA PRO A 2 2.60 4.36 1.70
C PRO A 2 2.93 3.25 0.69
N VAL A 3 3.62 2.21 1.15
CA VAL A 3 3.78 0.96 0.42
C VAL A 3 2.50 0.15 0.59
N LEU A 4 1.99 -0.43 -0.51
CA LEU A 4 0.81 -1.28 -0.51
C LEU A 4 1.16 -2.63 -1.10
N LEU A 5 0.82 -3.70 -0.39
CA LEU A 5 0.93 -5.07 -0.87
C LEU A 5 -0.44 -5.45 -1.47
N GLN A 6 -0.46 -5.83 -2.74
CA GLN A 6 -1.68 -6.04 -3.50
C GLN A 6 -2.08 -7.50 -3.60
N THR A 7 -1.19 -8.42 -3.22
CA THR A 7 -1.47 -9.87 -3.25
C THR A 7 -1.18 -10.56 -1.92
N LYS A 8 -1.74 -11.76 -1.77
CA LYS A 8 -1.48 -12.61 -0.60
C LYS A 8 -0.01 -13.05 -0.55
N GLU A 9 0.56 -13.34 -1.71
CA GLU A 9 1.96 -13.74 -1.86
C GLU A 9 2.91 -12.61 -1.42
N GLU A 10 2.64 -11.37 -1.81
CA GLU A 10 3.40 -10.21 -1.33
C GLU A 10 3.29 -10.06 0.19
N THR A 11 2.10 -10.31 0.75
CA THR A 11 1.87 -10.30 2.20
C THR A 11 2.67 -11.41 2.89
N ASP A 12 2.69 -12.62 2.34
CA ASP A 12 3.43 -13.75 2.91
C ASP A 12 4.95 -13.52 2.86
N ILE A 13 5.47 -12.99 1.74
CA ILE A 13 6.89 -12.59 1.63
C ILE A 13 7.22 -11.51 2.66
N TRP A 14 6.36 -10.52 2.83
CA TRP A 14 6.59 -9.44 3.80
C TRP A 14 6.60 -9.94 5.25
N MET A 15 5.66 -10.83 5.59
CA MET A 15 5.48 -11.30 6.97
C MET A 15 6.43 -12.43 7.37
N ARG A 16 6.91 -13.23 6.40
CA ARG A 16 7.60 -14.50 6.67
C ARG A 16 8.86 -14.70 5.83
N GLY A 17 9.02 -13.96 4.73
CA GLY A 17 10.14 -14.10 3.82
C GLY A 17 11.45 -13.53 4.38
N PRO A 18 12.59 -13.88 3.76
CA PRO A 18 13.87 -13.30 4.13
C PRO A 18 13.86 -11.79 3.85
N TRP A 19 14.51 -11.03 4.72
CA TRP A 19 14.58 -9.56 4.58
C TRP A 19 15.12 -9.12 3.22
N GLY A 20 16.05 -9.89 2.64
CA GLY A 20 16.61 -9.64 1.32
C GLY A 20 15.55 -9.53 0.23
N GLU A 21 14.45 -10.27 0.33
CA GLU A 21 13.33 -10.26 -0.61
C GLU A 21 12.25 -9.24 -0.19
N ALA A 22 11.88 -9.22 1.09
CA ALA A 22 10.83 -8.35 1.61
C ALA A 22 11.11 -6.86 1.34
N LYS A 23 12.36 -6.41 1.48
CA LYS A 23 12.74 -5.02 1.23
C LYS A 23 12.47 -4.56 -0.21
N HIS A 24 12.42 -5.47 -1.18
CA HIS A 24 12.12 -5.12 -2.58
C HIS A 24 10.64 -4.82 -2.82
N LEU A 25 9.76 -5.21 -1.89
CA LEU A 25 8.35 -4.82 -1.91
C LEU A 25 8.14 -3.37 -1.43
N ALA A 26 9.13 -2.74 -0.80
CA ALA A 26 9.08 -1.35 -0.38
C ALA A 26 9.28 -0.39 -1.57
N ARG A 27 8.32 -0.38 -2.49
CA ARG A 27 8.34 0.37 -3.74
C ARG A 27 7.03 1.14 -3.95
N PRO A 28 7.03 2.25 -4.71
CA PRO A 28 5.81 2.89 -5.13
C PRO A 28 4.99 1.95 -6.02
N LEU A 29 3.67 2.05 -5.92
CA LEU A 29 2.79 1.40 -6.88
C LEU A 29 2.85 2.10 -8.26
N PRO A 30 2.46 1.39 -9.34
CA PRO A 30 2.13 2.03 -10.60
C PRO A 30 1.10 3.14 -10.44
N ASN A 31 1.20 4.19 -11.28
CA ASN A 31 0.36 5.39 -11.16
C ASN A 31 -1.15 5.11 -11.35
N ASP A 32 -1.49 4.05 -12.06
CA ASP A 32 -2.85 3.62 -12.41
C ASP A 32 -3.41 2.57 -11.43
N ALA A 33 -2.62 2.16 -10.44
CA ALA A 33 -3.02 1.12 -9.48
C ALA A 33 -3.95 1.63 -8.36
N LEU A 34 -4.16 2.95 -8.26
CA LEU A 34 -5.02 3.59 -7.27
C LEU A 34 -5.96 4.59 -7.93
N ILE A 35 -7.16 4.71 -7.37
CA ILE A 35 -8.14 5.73 -7.73
C ILE A 35 -8.45 6.61 -6.51
N ILE A 36 -8.71 7.89 -6.74
CA ILE A 36 -9.21 8.80 -5.71
C ILE A 36 -10.71 8.57 -5.60
N LEU A 37 -11.17 7.98 -4.50
CA LEU A 37 -12.60 7.73 -4.25
C LEU A 37 -13.33 8.99 -3.82
N THR A 38 -12.85 9.67 -2.78
CA THR A 38 -13.44 10.89 -2.23
C THR A 38 -12.35 11.94 -1.98
N ARG A 39 -12.76 13.20 -1.94
CA ARG A 39 -11.93 14.32 -1.49
C ARG A 39 -12.68 15.03 -0.39
N GLU A 40 -12.30 14.78 0.84
CA GLU A 40 -12.92 15.38 2.01
C GLU A 40 -12.20 16.69 2.37
N SER A 41 -12.97 17.70 2.77
CA SER A 41 -12.40 18.89 3.39
C SER A 41 -11.91 18.57 4.79
N TYR A 42 -10.82 19.18 5.21
CA TYR A 42 -10.31 19.02 6.57
C TYR A 42 -11.32 19.59 7.59
N GLY A 43 -11.84 18.73 8.47
CA GLY A 43 -12.80 19.08 9.53
C GLY A 43 -13.09 17.86 10.42
N PRO A 44 -13.58 18.06 11.66
CA PRO A 44 -13.99 16.94 12.50
C PRO A 44 -15.15 16.25 11.79
N PHE A 45 -14.92 14.98 11.43
CA PHE A 45 -15.85 14.02 10.82
C PHE A 45 -17.19 14.64 10.40
N SER A 46 -17.32 14.98 9.11
CA SER A 46 -18.64 15.28 8.54
C SER A 46 -19.48 14.00 8.68
N ASP A 47 -20.59 14.10 9.41
CA ASP A 47 -21.54 13.01 9.72
C ASP A 47 -21.88 12.10 8.52
#